data_AF-X0SX15-F1
#
_entry.id   AF-X0SX15-F1
#
_cell.length_a   1.000
_cell.length_b   1.000
_cell.length_c   1.000
_cell.angle_alpha   90.00
_cell.angle_beta   90.00
_cell.angle_gamma   90.00
#
_symmetry.space_group_name_H-M   'P 1'
#
loop_
_entity.id
_entity.type
_entity.pdbx_description
1 polymer ?
#
loop_
_entity_poly.entity_id
_entity_poly.type
_entity_poly.pdbx_seq_one_letter_code
_entity_poly.pdbx_strand_id
1 'polypeptide(L)'
;MSPIDADERILSEDTAGHTNSDVDNLKLVPVAESIRYRKRAQSAEKKIEALAEQLREAKSEVKKMAEQLSSIEVEQKLTRKLAAAGTVDVETAVLIAKARIEGQDDADLDGVIKQLKREKQYLFAGNSEGAVTAKKTAGVKDRMQNSQTILERAARKAATTGNRTDLQEYLKLRRNFI
;
A
#
# COMPACT_ATOMS: atom_id res chain seq x y z
N MET A 1 20.16 17.44 -27.73
CA MET A 1 20.99 17.08 -28.90
C MET A 1 21.91 18.24 -29.15
N SER A 2 23.21 18.06 -28.91
CA SER A 2 24.24 19.09 -29.13
C SER A 2 25.17 18.58 -30.26
N PRO A 3 25.61 19.45 -31.19
CA PRO A 3 26.41 19.04 -32.34
C PRO A 3 27.88 18.88 -31.99
N ILE A 4 28.53 18.04 -32.79
CA ILE A 4 29.92 17.60 -32.74
C ILE A 4 30.76 18.62 -33.53
N ASP A 5 31.72 19.27 -32.89
CA ASP A 5 32.78 20.02 -33.58
C ASP A 5 33.85 19.02 -34.05
N ALA A 6 33.98 18.92 -35.37
CA ALA A 6 35.00 18.20 -36.08
C ALA A 6 35.82 19.20 -36.89
N ASP A 7 37.04 19.47 -36.46
CA ASP A 7 38.11 20.11 -37.24
C ASP A 7 39.33 19.16 -37.15
N GLU A 8 39.54 18.28 -38.13
CA GLU A 8 40.39 18.48 -39.30
C GLU A 8 41.82 18.98 -39.03
N ARG A 9 42.77 18.06 -39.30
CA ARG A 9 44.00 18.25 -40.07
C ARG A 9 45.10 19.15 -39.50
N ILE A 10 46.14 18.53 -38.94
CA ILE A 10 47.52 18.98 -39.12
C ILE A 10 48.45 17.78 -39.41
N LEU A 11 48.75 17.64 -40.71
CA LEU A 11 50.04 17.35 -41.35
C LEU A 11 50.82 16.07 -41.00
N SER A 12 50.89 15.20 -42.01
CA SER A 12 51.97 14.24 -42.27
C SER A 12 53.19 14.95 -42.85
N GLU A 13 54.38 14.69 -42.33
CA GLU A 13 55.64 14.87 -43.07
C GLU A 13 56.65 13.80 -42.64
N ASP A 14 57.23 13.15 -43.65
CA ASP A 14 58.22 12.09 -43.56
C ASP A 14 59.53 12.55 -42.91
N THR A 15 60.04 11.77 -41.96
CA THR A 15 61.50 11.64 -41.77
C THR A 15 61.86 10.16 -41.74
N ALA A 16 62.21 9.64 -42.91
CA ALA A 16 63.03 8.45 -43.04
C ALA A 16 64.41 8.70 -42.42
N GLY A 17 64.85 7.78 -41.58
CA GLY A 17 66.24 7.66 -41.16
C GLY A 17 66.51 8.00 -39.70
N HIS A 18 66.17 7.08 -38.80
CA HIS A 18 67.00 6.79 -37.62
C HIS A 18 66.93 5.28 -37.34
N THR A 19 68.05 4.63 -37.64
CA THR A 19 68.68 3.52 -36.89
C THR A 19 67.80 2.34 -36.46
N ASN A 20 68.20 1.17 -36.96
CA ASN A 20 67.89 -0.19 -36.47
C ASN A 20 68.28 -0.45 -34.98
N SER A 21 68.18 0.54 -34.09
CA SER A 21 68.39 0.46 -32.64
C SER A 21 67.07 0.55 -31.84
N ASP A 22 65.96 0.86 -32.49
CA ASP A 22 64.65 1.00 -31.81
C ASP A 22 63.93 -0.33 -31.60
N VAL A 23 64.24 -1.38 -32.37
CA VAL A 23 63.54 -2.68 -32.23
C VAL A 23 63.99 -3.44 -30.96
N ASP A 24 65.22 -3.20 -30.48
CA ASP A 24 65.76 -3.82 -29.26
C ASP A 24 65.45 -3.04 -27.97
N ASN A 25 65.10 -1.75 -28.06
CA ASN A 25 64.68 -0.94 -26.90
C ASN A 25 63.18 -1.04 -26.59
N LEU A 26 62.38 -1.68 -27.45
CA LEU A 26 60.93 -1.85 -27.26
C LEU A 26 60.53 -2.81 -26.12
N LYS A 27 61.49 -3.47 -25.44
CA LYS A 27 61.18 -4.51 -24.44
C LYS A 27 61.86 -4.36 -23.08
N LEU A 28 62.81 -3.44 -22.90
CA LEU A 28 63.45 -3.23 -21.61
C LEU A 28 62.96 -1.92 -20.97
N VAL A 29 61.68 -1.93 -20.58
CA VAL A 29 61.20 -0.99 -19.55
C VAL A 29 62.07 -1.23 -18.30
N PRO A 30 62.79 -0.21 -17.81
CA PRO A 30 63.60 -0.34 -16.59
C PRO A 30 62.77 -1.02 -15.50
N VAL A 31 63.36 -1.96 -14.77
CA VAL A 31 62.62 -2.79 -13.79
C VAL A 31 61.80 -1.93 -12.80
N ALA A 32 62.28 -0.72 -12.49
CA ALA A 32 61.55 0.26 -11.68
C ALA A 32 60.22 0.74 -12.30
N GLU A 33 60.17 0.95 -13.62
CA GLU A 33 58.97 1.39 -14.33
C GLU A 33 57.97 0.25 -14.50
N SER A 34 58.41 -0.98 -14.80
CA SER A 34 57.51 -2.14 -14.88
C SER A 34 56.85 -2.46 -13.54
N ILE A 35 57.56 -2.23 -12.42
CA ILE A 35 56.98 -2.30 -11.07
C ILE A 35 55.92 -1.21 -10.85
N ARG A 36 56.17 0.02 -11.30
CA ARG A 36 55.19 1.13 -11.18
C ARG A 36 53.92 0.85 -11.97
N TYR A 37 54.06 0.38 -13.21
CA TYR A 37 52.90 0.01 -14.05
C TYR A 37 52.12 -1.16 -13.45
N ARG A 38 52.80 -2.19 -12.95
CA ARG A 38 52.13 -3.31 -12.26
C ARG A 38 51.37 -2.84 -11.02
N LYS A 39 51.98 -2.00 -10.18
CA LYS A 39 51.30 -1.43 -8.99
C LYS A 39 50.08 -0.59 -9.38
N ARG A 40 50.18 0.20 -10.44
CA ARG A 40 49.05 1.00 -10.95
C ARG A 40 47.93 0.10 -11.48
N ALA A 41 48.25 -0.91 -12.28
CA ALA A 41 47.28 -1.88 -12.79
C ALA A 41 46.57 -2.61 -11.66
N GLN A 42 47.32 -3.14 -10.67
CA GLN A 42 46.73 -3.78 -9.49
C GLN A 42 45.86 -2.83 -8.67
N SER A 43 46.23 -1.56 -8.54
CA SER A 43 45.40 -0.57 -7.86
C SER A 43 44.12 -0.24 -8.64
N ALA A 44 44.18 -0.26 -9.98
CA ALA A 44 43.03 -0.05 -10.83
C ALA A 44 42.08 -1.25 -10.77
N GLU A 45 42.62 -2.47 -10.83
CA GLU A 45 41.86 -3.72 -10.65
C GLU A 45 41.14 -3.75 -9.30
N LYS A 46 41.82 -3.42 -8.20
CA LYS A 46 41.20 -3.31 -6.86
C LYS A 46 40.10 -2.25 -6.81
N LYS A 47 40.27 -1.12 -7.48
CA LYS A 47 39.24 -0.07 -7.56
C LYS A 47 38.05 -0.54 -8.38
N ILE A 48 38.27 -1.24 -9.49
CA ILE A 48 37.21 -1.81 -10.33
C ILE A 48 36.43 -2.83 -9.52
N GLU A 49 37.11 -3.71 -8.77
CA GLU A 49 36.48 -4.69 -7.90
C GLU A 49 35.64 -4.01 -6.81
N ALA A 50 36.19 -3.02 -6.10
CA ALA A 50 35.46 -2.27 -5.08
C ALA A 50 34.24 -1.53 -5.65
N LEU A 51 34.38 -0.88 -6.82
CA LEU A 51 33.27 -0.21 -7.49
C LEU A 51 32.21 -1.21 -7.98
N ALA A 52 32.62 -2.37 -8.48
CA ALA A 52 31.70 -3.42 -8.89
C ALA A 52 30.90 -3.97 -7.71
N GLU A 53 31.53 -4.12 -6.54
CA GLU A 53 30.87 -4.52 -5.31
C GLU A 53 29.86 -3.47 -4.83
N GLN A 54 30.25 -2.19 -4.77
CA GLN A 54 29.33 -1.09 -4.44
C GLN A 54 28.14 -1.01 -5.41
N LEU A 55 28.38 -1.23 -6.70
CA LEU A 55 27.33 -1.23 -7.72
C LEU A 55 26.37 -2.41 -7.49
N ARG A 56 26.89 -3.59 -7.16
CA ARG A 56 26.07 -4.76 -6.82
C ARG A 56 25.23 -4.52 -5.57
N GLU A 57 25.82 -3.94 -4.52
CA GLU A 57 25.12 -3.59 -3.28
C GLU A 57 23.99 -2.59 -3.55
N ALA A 58 24.31 -1.46 -4.20
CA ALA A 58 23.33 -0.43 -4.53
C ALA A 58 22.19 -0.98 -5.42
N LYS A 59 22.50 -1.84 -6.40
CA LYS A 59 21.46 -2.50 -7.20
C LYS A 59 20.57 -3.42 -6.37
N SER A 60 21.14 -4.14 -5.42
CA SER A 60 20.37 -5.01 -4.52
C SER A 60 19.45 -4.19 -3.61
N GLU A 61 19.90 -3.04 -3.14
CA GLU A 61 19.11 -2.11 -2.32
C GLU A 61 17.98 -1.48 -3.14
N VAL A 62 18.28 -1.01 -4.36
CA VAL A 62 17.27 -0.48 -5.27
C VAL A 62 16.19 -1.53 -5.56
N LYS A 63 16.58 -2.78 -5.79
CA LYS A 63 15.62 -3.87 -6.01
C LYS A 63 14.71 -4.09 -4.80
N LYS A 64 15.29 -4.18 -3.60
CA LYS A 64 14.53 -4.33 -2.34
C LYS A 64 13.57 -3.15 -2.11
N MET A 65 14.03 -1.93 -2.32
CA MET A 65 13.19 -0.73 -2.17
C MET A 65 12.07 -0.70 -3.22
N ALA A 66 12.34 -1.11 -4.46
CA ALA A 66 11.32 -1.19 -5.50
C ALA A 66 10.23 -2.24 -5.18
N GLU A 67 10.62 -3.40 -4.66
CA GLU A 67 9.69 -4.44 -4.18
C GLU A 67 8.84 -3.94 -2.99
N GLN A 68 9.45 -3.21 -2.05
CA GLN A 68 8.73 -2.61 -0.93
C GLN A 68 7.72 -1.56 -1.40
N LEU A 69 8.13 -0.66 -2.30
CA LEU A 69 7.24 0.38 -2.84
C LEU A 69 6.05 -0.23 -3.58
N SER A 70 6.28 -1.25 -4.42
CA SER A 70 5.18 -1.91 -5.13
C SER A 70 4.22 -2.59 -4.15
N SER A 71 4.71 -3.20 -3.07
CA SER A 71 3.86 -3.81 -2.04
C SER A 71 3.00 -2.78 -1.30
N ILE A 72 3.56 -1.62 -0.99
CA ILE A 72 2.87 -0.50 -0.33
C ILE A 72 1.80 0.09 -1.25
N GLU A 73 2.10 0.26 -2.54
CA GLU A 73 1.13 0.78 -3.51
C GLU A 73 -0.08 -0.15 -3.67
N VAL A 74 0.16 -1.46 -3.74
CA VAL A 74 -0.92 -2.47 -3.81
C VAL A 74 -1.77 -2.42 -2.55
N GLU A 75 -1.14 -2.36 -1.37
CA GLU A 75 -1.85 -2.23 -0.09
C GLU A 75 -2.68 -0.96 -0.01
N GLN A 76 -2.13 0.20 -0.38
CA GLN A 76 -2.87 1.46 -0.37
C GLN A 76 -4.08 1.42 -1.32
N LYS A 77 -3.92 0.85 -2.52
CA LYS A 77 -5.02 0.67 -3.47
C LYS A 77 -6.10 -0.24 -2.89
N LEU A 78 -5.71 -1.36 -2.28
CA LEU A 78 -6.61 -2.32 -1.65
C LEU A 78 -7.39 -1.69 -0.49
N THR A 79 -6.70 -0.99 0.42
CA THR A 79 -7.30 -0.26 1.55
C THR A 79 -8.34 0.75 1.09
N ARG A 80 -8.03 1.55 0.06
CA ARG A 80 -8.98 2.52 -0.51
C ARG A 80 -10.22 1.84 -1.08
N LYS A 81 -10.05 0.74 -1.81
CA LYS A 81 -11.17 -0.01 -2.40
C LYS A 81 -12.04 -0.70 -1.34
N LEU A 82 -11.43 -1.29 -0.31
CA LEU A 82 -12.15 -1.92 0.80
C LEU A 82 -12.93 -0.87 1.61
N ALA A 83 -12.31 0.26 1.94
CA ALA A 83 -12.99 1.38 2.58
C ALA A 83 -14.19 1.87 1.73
N ALA A 84 -14.02 2.03 0.42
CA ALA A 84 -15.10 2.40 -0.50
C ALA A 84 -16.21 1.32 -0.59
N ALA A 85 -15.88 0.05 -0.36
CA ALA A 85 -16.84 -1.05 -0.33
C ALA A 85 -17.63 -1.14 0.99
N GLY A 86 -17.35 -0.27 1.97
CA GLY A 86 -18.05 -0.24 3.26
C GLY A 86 -17.59 -1.33 4.22
N THR A 87 -16.31 -1.69 4.17
CA THR A 87 -15.71 -2.63 5.13
C THR A 87 -15.71 -2.02 6.54
N VAL A 88 -16.20 -2.77 7.52
CA VAL A 88 -16.25 -2.38 8.95
C VAL A 88 -14.87 -2.51 9.60
N ASP A 89 -14.15 -3.58 9.27
CA ASP A 89 -12.78 -3.84 9.73
C ASP A 89 -11.85 -3.94 8.51
N VAL A 90 -11.21 -2.81 8.19
CA VAL A 90 -10.34 -2.67 7.01
C VAL A 90 -9.06 -3.47 7.18
N GLU A 91 -8.48 -3.55 8.38
CA GLU A 91 -7.22 -4.24 8.63
C GLU A 91 -7.36 -5.75 8.39
N THR A 92 -8.40 -6.35 8.97
CA THR A 92 -8.69 -7.78 8.78
C THR A 92 -9.00 -8.08 7.31
N ALA A 93 -9.76 -7.20 6.64
CA ALA A 93 -10.08 -7.39 5.22
C ALA A 93 -8.85 -7.26 4.32
N VAL A 94 -7.94 -6.32 4.60
CA VAL A 94 -6.67 -6.17 3.87
C VAL A 94 -5.82 -7.41 4.04
N LEU A 95 -5.71 -7.96 5.25
CA LEU A 95 -4.90 -9.16 5.51
C LEU A 95 -5.44 -10.38 4.75
N ILE A 96 -6.76 -10.59 4.76
CA ILE A 96 -7.39 -11.69 4.02
C ILE A 96 -7.25 -11.50 2.51
N ALA A 97 -7.43 -10.27 2.01
CA ALA A 97 -7.30 -9.99 0.59
C ALA A 97 -5.85 -10.11 0.10
N LYS A 98 -4.86 -9.65 0.88
CA LYS A 98 -3.42 -9.86 0.60
C LYS A 98 -3.10 -11.35 0.47
N ALA A 99 -3.55 -12.18 1.42
CA ALA A 99 -3.34 -13.62 1.38
C ALA A 99 -3.97 -14.33 0.16
N ARG A 100 -4.93 -13.69 -0.54
CA ARG A 100 -5.53 -14.22 -1.78
C ARG A 100 -4.82 -13.74 -3.04
N ILE A 101 -4.28 -12.52 -3.00
CA ILE A 101 -3.49 -11.95 -4.10
C ILE A 101 -2.09 -12.59 -4.14
N GLU A 102 -1.55 -12.93 -2.97
CA GLU A 102 -0.28 -13.63 -2.83
C GLU A 102 -0.39 -15.04 -3.45
N GLY A 103 0.14 -15.20 -4.66
CA GLY A 103 0.02 -16.43 -5.48
C GLY A 103 -0.84 -16.28 -6.74
N GLN A 104 -1.44 -15.11 -6.98
CA GLN A 104 -2.14 -14.77 -8.22
C GLN A 104 -1.57 -13.45 -8.78
N ASP A 105 -0.66 -13.57 -9.75
CA ASP A 105 0.09 -12.44 -10.33
C ASP A 105 -0.79 -11.38 -11.02
N ASP A 106 -2.08 -11.67 -11.24
CA ASP A 106 -3.03 -10.80 -11.93
C ASP A 106 -4.43 -10.82 -11.27
N ALA A 107 -4.45 -10.89 -9.92
CA ALA A 107 -5.71 -10.88 -9.19
C ALA A 107 -6.44 -9.53 -9.36
N ASP A 108 -7.59 -9.56 -10.03
CA ASP A 108 -8.53 -8.44 -10.06
C ASP A 108 -8.94 -8.08 -8.62
N LEU A 109 -8.43 -6.94 -8.14
CA LEU A 109 -8.75 -6.42 -6.81
C LEU A 109 -10.26 -6.32 -6.58
N ASP A 110 -11.04 -5.96 -7.62
CA ASP A 110 -12.49 -5.84 -7.50
C ASP A 110 -13.15 -7.22 -7.42
N GLY A 111 -12.62 -8.21 -8.13
CA GLY A 111 -12.99 -9.62 -8.02
C GLY A 111 -12.75 -10.17 -6.61
N VAL A 112 -11.58 -9.91 -6.03
CA VAL A 112 -11.23 -10.33 -4.66
C VAL A 112 -12.19 -9.69 -3.65
N ILE A 113 -12.51 -8.41 -3.79
CA ILE A 113 -13.45 -7.71 -2.90
C ILE A 113 -14.87 -8.27 -3.06
N LYS A 114 -15.33 -8.55 -4.29
CA LYS A 114 -16.64 -9.20 -4.53
C LYS A 114 -16.71 -10.59 -3.90
N GLN A 115 -15.64 -11.38 -4.02
CA GLN A 115 -15.57 -12.69 -3.40
C GLN A 115 -15.57 -12.58 -1.87
N LEU A 116 -14.78 -11.66 -1.32
CA LEU A 116 -14.73 -11.39 0.12
C LEU A 116 -16.09 -10.94 0.64
N LYS A 117 -16.82 -10.11 -0.11
CA LYS A 117 -18.18 -9.69 0.22
C LYS A 117 -19.17 -10.85 0.21
N ARG A 118 -19.01 -11.85 -0.67
CA ARG A 118 -19.86 -13.06 -0.72
C ARG A 118 -19.59 -14.00 0.45
N GLU A 119 -18.32 -14.27 0.75
CA GLU A 119 -17.91 -15.28 1.73
C GLU A 119 -17.85 -14.73 3.17
N LYS A 120 -17.48 -13.47 3.32
CA LYS A 120 -17.19 -12.80 4.60
C LYS A 120 -18.05 -11.56 4.75
N GLN A 121 -19.37 -11.73 4.59
CA GLN A 121 -20.35 -10.65 4.67
C GLN A 121 -20.25 -9.83 5.96
N TYR A 122 -19.89 -10.45 7.09
CA TYR A 122 -19.74 -9.77 8.39
C TYR A 122 -18.63 -8.70 8.41
N LEU A 123 -17.68 -8.74 7.48
CA LEU A 123 -16.64 -7.71 7.34
C LEU A 123 -17.16 -6.44 6.64
N PHE A 124 -18.35 -6.49 6.03
CA PHE A 124 -18.94 -5.38 5.30
C PHE A 124 -20.24 -4.94 5.98
N ALA A 125 -20.48 -3.63 6.06
CA ALA A 125 -21.66 -3.06 6.70
C ALA A 125 -22.97 -3.34 5.92
N GLY A 126 -22.91 -4.12 4.84
CA GLY A 126 -23.92 -4.21 3.78
C GLY A 126 -25.22 -4.95 4.10
N ASN A 127 -25.46 -5.39 5.34
CA ASN A 127 -26.75 -5.96 5.77
C ASN A 127 -27.32 -5.29 7.03
N SER A 128 -26.74 -4.20 7.52
CA SER A 128 -27.20 -3.48 8.70
C SER A 128 -27.87 -2.14 8.41
N GLU A 129 -28.47 -1.96 7.23
CA GLU A 129 -29.55 -0.96 7.03
C GLU A 129 -30.88 -1.41 7.65
N GLY A 130 -30.97 -2.68 8.08
CA GLY A 130 -31.84 -3.05 9.18
C GLY A 130 -30.99 -3.05 10.43
N ALA A 131 -31.29 -2.18 11.40
CA ALA A 131 -30.85 -2.35 12.76
C ALA A 131 -30.98 -3.84 13.12
N VAL A 132 -29.84 -4.54 13.17
CA VAL A 132 -29.79 -5.83 13.86
C VAL A 132 -29.96 -5.42 15.31
N THR A 133 -31.23 -5.28 15.71
CA THR A 133 -31.64 -5.36 17.09
C THR A 133 -30.96 -6.61 17.58
N ALA A 134 -29.83 -6.45 18.28
CA ALA A 134 -29.17 -7.51 18.99
C ALA A 134 -30.31 -8.28 19.67
N LYS A 135 -30.47 -9.57 19.31
CA LYS A 135 -31.49 -10.42 19.94
C LYS A 135 -31.21 -10.36 21.43
N LYS A 136 -31.94 -9.50 22.14
CA LYS A 136 -31.79 -9.29 23.57
C LYS A 136 -31.95 -10.68 24.17
N THR A 137 -30.91 -11.15 24.84
CA THR A 137 -30.98 -12.35 25.64
C THR A 137 -32.16 -12.20 26.59
N ALA A 138 -32.94 -13.27 26.74
CA ALA A 138 -34.32 -13.28 27.23
C ALA A 138 -34.55 -12.80 28.70
N GLY A 139 -33.61 -12.08 29.31
CA GLY A 139 -33.65 -11.65 30.70
C GLY A 139 -33.91 -10.16 30.96
N VAL A 140 -33.78 -9.26 29.98
CA VAL A 140 -33.93 -7.81 30.24
C VAL A 140 -35.35 -7.37 29.92
N LYS A 141 -36.22 -7.44 30.94
CA LYS A 141 -37.62 -7.01 30.88
C LYS A 141 -37.67 -5.49 30.67
N ASP A 142 -38.00 -5.09 29.45
CA ASP A 142 -38.14 -3.71 28.97
C ASP A 142 -39.37 -3.01 29.59
N ARG A 143 -39.32 -2.80 30.91
CA ARG A 143 -40.45 -2.25 31.67
C ARG A 143 -40.66 -0.75 31.38
N MET A 144 -39.65 -0.06 30.85
CA MET A 144 -39.73 1.36 30.52
C MET A 144 -40.30 1.61 29.11
N GLN A 145 -39.97 0.80 28.10
CA GLN A 145 -40.56 0.96 26.76
C GLN A 145 -42.06 0.65 26.73
N ASN A 146 -42.49 -0.39 27.45
CA ASN A 146 -43.92 -0.74 27.53
C ASN A 146 -44.77 0.32 28.20
N SER A 147 -44.17 1.13 29.09
CA SER A 147 -44.91 2.10 29.87
C SER A 147 -45.04 3.44 29.13
N GLN A 148 -44.05 3.80 28.32
CA GLN A 148 -44.13 4.87 27.33
C GLN A 148 -45.16 4.59 26.22
N THR A 149 -45.24 3.35 25.72
CA THR A 149 -46.21 2.99 24.66
C THR A 149 -47.67 3.01 25.16
N ILE A 150 -47.91 2.68 26.44
CA ILE A 150 -49.25 2.79 27.06
C ILE A 150 -49.67 4.27 27.17
N LEU A 151 -48.76 5.14 27.59
CA LEU A 151 -49.03 6.59 27.68
C LEU A 151 -49.34 7.20 26.30
N GLU A 152 -48.56 6.83 25.29
CA GLU A 152 -48.74 7.29 23.92
C GLU A 152 -50.10 6.86 23.35
N ARG A 153 -50.51 5.61 23.61
CA ARG A 153 -51.81 5.09 23.19
C ARG A 153 -52.96 5.83 23.87
N ALA A 154 -52.86 6.11 25.16
CA ALA A 154 -53.85 6.89 25.89
C ALA A 154 -53.94 8.34 25.39
N ALA A 155 -52.81 8.96 25.06
CA ALA A 155 -52.76 10.29 24.44
C ALA A 155 -53.48 10.33 23.10
N ARG A 156 -53.18 9.37 22.21
CA ARG A 156 -53.84 9.28 20.91
C ARG A 156 -55.34 9.06 21.05
N LYS A 157 -55.75 8.17 21.96
CA LYS A 157 -57.17 7.90 22.23
C LYS A 157 -57.89 9.17 22.67
N ALA A 158 -57.37 9.88 23.68
CA ALA A 158 -57.95 11.14 24.16
C ALA A 158 -58.02 12.23 23.08
N ALA A 159 -57.00 12.32 22.21
CA ALA A 159 -56.99 13.26 21.09
C ALA A 159 -58.02 12.91 20.00
N THR A 160 -58.24 11.62 19.75
CA THR A 160 -59.20 11.15 18.73
C THR A 160 -60.65 11.19 19.19
N THR A 161 -60.93 10.84 20.45
CA THR A 161 -62.31 10.73 20.96
C THR A 161 -62.83 12.04 21.54
N GLY A 162 -61.95 12.96 21.96
CA GLY A 162 -62.33 14.24 22.58
C GLY A 162 -63.12 14.09 23.88
N ASN A 163 -63.21 12.87 24.43
CA ASN A 163 -64.02 12.56 25.59
C ASN A 163 -63.27 12.88 26.88
N ARG A 164 -63.96 13.53 27.83
CA ARG A 164 -63.42 13.92 29.14
C ARG A 164 -62.88 12.73 29.93
N THR A 165 -63.50 11.56 29.83
CA THR A 165 -63.06 10.36 30.55
C THR A 165 -61.71 9.85 30.04
N ASP A 166 -61.54 9.77 28.72
CA ASP A 166 -60.28 9.34 28.09
C ASP A 166 -59.13 10.33 28.39
N LEU A 167 -59.44 11.64 28.42
CA LEU A 167 -58.48 12.67 28.83
C LEU A 167 -58.04 12.51 30.29
N GLN A 168 -58.98 12.19 31.20
CA GLN A 168 -58.65 11.95 32.61
C GLN A 168 -57.77 10.71 32.79
N GLU A 169 -58.01 9.64 32.04
CA GLU A 169 -57.16 8.44 32.04
C GLU A 169 -55.73 8.77 31.58
N TYR A 170 -55.59 9.51 30.48
CA TYR A 170 -54.29 9.97 30.01
C TYR A 170 -53.56 10.83 31.05
N LEU A 171 -54.23 11.80 31.67
CA LEU A 171 -53.62 12.66 32.69
C LEU A 171 -53.21 11.90 33.95
N LYS A 172 -54.00 10.90 34.38
CA LYS A 172 -53.65 10.01 35.50
C LYS A 172 -52.39 9.19 35.18
N LEU A 173 -52.35 8.59 33.98
CA LEU A 173 -51.17 7.84 33.52
C LEU A 173 -49.94 8.75 33.45
N ARG A 174 -50.06 9.94 32.86
CA ARG A 174 -48.98 10.94 32.77
C ARG A 174 -48.42 11.30 34.15
N ARG A 175 -49.28 11.48 35.16
CA ARG A 175 -48.85 11.81 36.52
C ARG A 175 -48.03 10.70 37.19
N ASN A 176 -48.28 9.44 36.84
CA ASN A 176 -47.55 8.30 37.41
C ASN A 176 -46.16 8.09 36.75
N PHE A 177 -45.86 8.82 35.66
CA PHE A 177 -44.59 8.75 34.93
C PHE A 177 -43.62 9.92 35.22
N ILE A 178 -44.08 10.94 35.96
CA ILE A 178 -43.26 12.04 36.50
C ILE A 178 -42.84 11.66 37.92
#